data_AF-A0A948E7U3-F1
#
_entry.id   AF-A0A948E7U3-F1
#
_cell.length_a   1.000
_cell.length_b   1.000
_cell.length_c   1.000
_cell.angle_alpha   90.00
_cell.angle_beta   90.00
_cell.angle_gamma   90.00
#
_symmetry.space_group_name_H-M   'P 1'
#
loop_
_entity.id
_entity.type
_entity.pdbx_description
1 polymer ?
#
loop_
_entity_poly.entity_id
_entity_poly.type
_entity_poly.pdbx_seq_one_letter_code
_entity_poly.pdbx_strand_id
1 'polypeptide(L)'
;PCPECKNETTLSDDAAGLSCTACAWQGSVQKAPPWLSQISDSVAGFISEAPLPGEKQRKKVVSTFKCVNCAASITIDGSDRTVECAFCATTNILPDHIWSVFHPPSVKKRWWIVSRLTMDPRRDLRPLPQKPLFKEFHDKTLKTVMVSLFILLTVANVIPIMLGMFIFHKTGCSFMEMVLMIFSLIFFISAAFALRTRYLGVKEWKAKEMERQKIADDYNESLVLYLPENEVEAKVISISGDVVSVVIRDPDNPLKPLASGKVSLFDLRQSAMQEEERRVPIGTLLRAWYDRKRGVGFASTTISVLRQVGHKGLAARTKEDLPAVNPPTAELPAATVPMIFMVVLGMLFVLATLNVLR
;
A
#
# COMPACT_ATOMS: atom_id res chain seq x y z
N PRO A 1 -11.56 3.99 -14.00
CA PRO A 1 -12.97 3.59 -13.74
C PRO A 1 -13.81 4.86 -13.57
N CYS A 2 -15.05 4.85 -14.03
CA CYS A 2 -15.97 5.97 -13.92
C CYS A 2 -16.22 6.32 -12.44
N PRO A 3 -16.16 7.60 -12.03
CA PRO A 3 -16.38 7.98 -10.64
C PRO A 3 -17.81 7.64 -10.16
N GLU A 4 -18.80 7.79 -11.04
CA GLU A 4 -20.23 7.57 -10.76
C GLU A 4 -20.58 6.07 -10.65
N CYS A 5 -20.39 5.31 -11.74
CA CYS A 5 -20.88 3.93 -11.83
C CYS A 5 -19.79 2.86 -11.73
N LYS A 6 -18.52 3.25 -11.55
CA LYS A 6 -17.33 2.36 -11.47
C LYS A 6 -17.02 1.52 -12.72
N ASN A 7 -17.82 1.59 -13.78
CA ASN A 7 -17.55 0.91 -15.06
C ASN A 7 -16.33 1.50 -15.79
N GLU A 8 -15.88 0.79 -16.82
CA GLU A 8 -14.78 1.25 -17.67
C GLU A 8 -15.15 2.54 -18.41
N THR A 9 -14.15 3.40 -18.59
CA THR A 9 -14.25 4.68 -19.28
C THR A 9 -13.43 4.61 -20.55
N THR A 10 -14.01 5.04 -21.67
CA THR A 10 -13.34 5.13 -22.97
C THR A 10 -12.75 6.53 -23.13
N LEU A 11 -11.51 6.59 -23.61
CA LEU A 11 -10.86 7.83 -24.01
C LEU A 11 -11.46 8.29 -25.35
N SER A 12 -11.81 9.56 -25.47
CA SER A 12 -12.23 10.13 -26.76
C SER A 12 -11.06 10.19 -27.75
N ASP A 13 -11.37 10.19 -29.05
CA ASP A 13 -10.35 10.13 -30.12
C ASP A 13 -9.37 11.33 -30.08
N ASP A 14 -9.86 12.49 -29.65
CA ASP A 14 -9.07 13.70 -29.44
C ASP A 14 -8.18 13.66 -28.17
N ALA A 15 -8.29 12.61 -27.35
CA ALA A 15 -7.65 12.46 -26.03
C ALA A 15 -7.92 13.63 -25.06
N ALA A 16 -8.90 14.48 -25.33
CA ALA A 16 -9.26 15.61 -24.48
C ALA A 16 -10.21 15.19 -23.35
N GLY A 17 -10.90 14.05 -23.49
CA GLY A 17 -11.92 13.61 -22.56
C GLY A 17 -12.00 12.11 -22.34
N LEU A 18 -12.59 11.74 -21.21
CA LEU A 18 -13.11 10.41 -20.93
C LEU A 18 -14.62 10.45 -21.05
N SER A 19 -15.19 9.37 -21.60
CA SER A 19 -16.62 9.13 -21.56
C SER A 19 -16.91 7.77 -20.93
N CYS A 20 -17.99 7.67 -20.17
CA CYS A 20 -18.48 6.39 -19.67
C CYS A 20 -19.70 5.95 -20.49
N THR A 21 -19.60 4.83 -21.18
CA THR A 21 -20.69 4.29 -22.01
C THR A 21 -21.91 3.85 -21.20
N ALA A 22 -21.73 3.53 -19.92
CA ALA A 22 -22.81 3.03 -19.06
C ALA A 22 -23.68 4.13 -18.44
N CYS A 23 -23.12 5.31 -18.13
CA CYS A 23 -23.84 6.37 -17.41
C CYS A 23 -23.73 7.75 -18.08
N ALA A 24 -23.11 7.84 -19.26
CA ALA A 24 -22.85 9.07 -20.00
C ALA A 24 -22.01 10.12 -19.28
N TRP A 25 -21.34 9.78 -18.16
CA TRP A 25 -20.40 10.67 -17.48
C TRP A 25 -19.26 11.09 -18.44
N GLN A 26 -18.92 12.37 -18.42
CA GLN A 26 -17.81 12.94 -19.17
C GLN A 26 -16.79 13.54 -18.20
N GLY A 27 -15.53 13.16 -18.35
CA GLY A 27 -14.40 13.74 -17.64
C GLY A 27 -13.45 14.41 -18.61
N SER A 28 -12.79 15.48 -18.19
CA SER A 28 -11.69 16.06 -18.98
C SER A 28 -10.36 15.43 -18.56
N VAL A 29 -9.52 15.16 -19.55
CA VAL A 29 -8.14 14.70 -19.35
C VAL A 29 -7.24 15.94 -19.43
N GLN A 30 -6.46 16.18 -18.38
CA GLN A 30 -5.49 17.26 -18.39
C GLN A 30 -4.25 16.82 -19.18
N LYS A 31 -3.72 17.73 -20.00
CA LYS A 31 -2.50 17.48 -20.79
C LYS A 31 -1.35 17.06 -19.88
N ALA A 32 -0.60 16.05 -20.27
CA ALA A 32 0.57 15.60 -19.51
C ALA A 32 1.52 16.78 -19.25
N PRO A 33 2.03 16.95 -18.02
CA PRO A 33 3.02 17.97 -17.75
C PRO A 33 4.31 17.67 -18.54
N PRO A 34 5.11 18.69 -18.92
CA PRO A 34 6.26 18.51 -19.82
C PRO A 34 7.28 17.46 -19.38
N TRP A 35 7.46 17.27 -18.06
CA TRP A 35 8.37 16.27 -17.52
C TRP A 35 7.87 14.82 -17.76
N LEU A 36 6.56 14.61 -17.85
CA LEU A 36 5.98 13.27 -18.02
C LEU A 36 6.02 12.83 -19.48
N SER A 37 5.83 13.78 -20.41
CA SER A 37 6.02 13.52 -21.85
C SER A 37 7.46 13.15 -22.20
N GLN A 38 8.45 13.56 -21.40
CA GLN A 38 9.85 13.15 -21.59
C GLN A 38 10.11 11.69 -21.19
N ILE A 39 9.25 11.11 -20.34
CA ILE A 39 9.40 9.73 -19.87
C ILE A 39 8.78 8.74 -20.85
N SER A 40 7.63 9.09 -21.44
CA SER A 40 6.98 8.24 -22.44
C SER A 40 6.04 9.04 -23.35
N ASP A 41 6.22 8.87 -24.66
CA ASP A 41 5.30 9.35 -25.70
C ASP A 41 3.92 8.67 -25.63
N SER A 42 3.82 7.55 -24.91
CA SER A 42 2.56 6.81 -24.75
C SER A 42 1.61 7.47 -23.76
N VAL A 43 2.03 8.50 -23.00
CA VAL A 43 1.18 9.13 -21.99
C VAL A 43 0.36 10.24 -22.63
N ALA A 44 -0.95 10.00 -22.75
CA ALA A 44 -1.90 10.96 -23.32
C ALA A 44 -2.21 12.11 -22.34
N GLY A 45 -2.21 11.83 -21.03
CA GLY A 45 -2.50 12.84 -20.03
C GLY A 45 -2.72 12.28 -18.64
N PHE A 46 -3.23 13.12 -17.75
CA PHE A 46 -3.61 12.73 -16.39
C PHE A 46 -5.06 13.09 -16.08
N ILE A 47 -5.68 12.26 -15.26
CA ILE A 47 -7.00 12.50 -14.70
C ILE A 47 -6.78 12.71 -13.22
N SER A 48 -7.19 13.86 -12.71
CA SER A 48 -7.28 14.09 -11.29
C SER A 48 -8.75 14.05 -10.88
N GLU A 49 -9.04 13.57 -9.68
CA GLU A 49 -10.33 13.87 -9.02
C GLU A 49 -10.45 15.37 -8.67
N ALA A 50 -9.41 16.16 -8.94
CA ALA A 50 -9.46 17.59 -8.72
C ALA A 50 -10.42 18.28 -9.71
N PRO A 51 -11.14 19.28 -9.21
CA PRO A 51 -11.94 20.17 -10.04
C PRO A 51 -11.06 20.78 -11.16
N LEU A 52 -11.62 20.95 -12.35
CA LEU A 52 -10.88 21.40 -13.53
C LEU A 52 -10.26 22.80 -13.30
N PRO A 53 -9.11 23.12 -13.91
CA PRO A 53 -8.55 24.47 -13.89
C PRO A 53 -9.56 25.44 -14.51
N GLY A 54 -10.25 26.21 -13.66
CA GLY A 54 -11.40 27.05 -14.04
C GLY A 54 -12.63 26.84 -13.15
N GLU A 55 -12.66 25.77 -12.36
CA GLU A 55 -13.62 25.65 -11.27
C GLU A 55 -13.32 26.73 -10.24
N LYS A 56 -14.23 27.70 -10.18
CA LYS A 56 -14.09 28.99 -9.52
C LYS A 56 -13.31 28.85 -8.23
N GLN A 57 -12.11 29.46 -8.19
CA GLN A 57 -11.38 29.68 -6.95
C GLN A 57 -12.40 30.12 -5.91
N ARG A 58 -12.47 29.35 -4.81
CA ARG A 58 -13.47 29.56 -3.77
C ARG A 58 -13.47 31.05 -3.43
N LYS A 59 -14.64 31.67 -3.57
CA LYS A 59 -14.91 33.08 -3.27
C LYS A 59 -14.16 33.43 -1.97
N LYS A 60 -13.27 34.43 -1.99
CA LYS A 60 -12.51 34.87 -0.81
C LYS A 60 -13.48 34.97 0.37
N VAL A 61 -13.38 34.03 1.31
CA VAL A 61 -14.26 34.01 2.48
C VAL A 61 -13.69 35.05 3.42
N VAL A 62 -14.30 36.23 3.46
CA VAL A 62 -13.95 37.23 4.46
C VAL A 62 -14.52 36.73 5.78
N SER A 63 -13.64 36.32 6.69
CA SER A 63 -14.03 35.89 8.03
C SER A 63 -13.65 36.96 9.06
N THR A 64 -14.52 37.19 10.03
CA THR A 64 -14.26 38.11 11.15
C THR A 64 -13.81 37.32 12.37
N PHE A 65 -12.69 37.72 12.97
CA PHE A 65 -12.16 37.15 14.21
C PHE A 65 -12.10 38.21 15.32
N LYS A 66 -12.24 37.83 16.58
CA LYS A 66 -12.20 38.75 17.72
C LYS A 66 -10.81 38.82 18.31
N CYS A 67 -10.27 40.02 18.49
CA CYS A 67 -8.97 40.21 19.13
C CYS A 67 -8.98 39.67 20.57
N VAL A 68 -7.94 38.92 20.94
CA VAL A 68 -7.83 38.35 22.29
C VAL A 68 -7.58 39.39 23.39
N ASN A 69 -7.10 40.58 23.02
CA ASN A 69 -6.78 41.65 23.96
C ASN A 69 -7.93 42.66 24.14
N CYS A 70 -8.47 43.20 23.03
CA CYS A 70 -9.49 44.27 23.10
C CYS A 70 -10.89 43.86 22.60
N ALA A 71 -11.09 42.59 22.21
CA ALA A 71 -12.35 42.07 21.65
C ALA A 71 -12.86 42.76 20.37
N ALA A 72 -12.08 43.64 19.74
CA ALA A 72 -12.44 44.25 18.46
C ALA A 72 -12.49 43.20 17.34
N SER A 73 -13.37 43.41 16.36
CA SER A 73 -13.44 42.56 15.16
C SER A 73 -12.27 42.86 14.22
N ILE A 74 -11.53 41.82 13.83
CA ILE A 74 -10.44 41.84 12.87
C ILE A 74 -10.93 41.13 11.60
N THR A 75 -10.76 41.77 10.45
CA THR A 75 -11.04 41.17 9.14
C THR A 75 -9.81 40.38 8.68
N ILE A 76 -9.99 39.08 8.38
CA ILE A 76 -8.90 38.19 7.95
C ILE A 76 -9.00 37.95 6.44
N ASP A 77 -7.89 38.09 5.74
CA ASP A 77 -7.75 37.82 4.30
C ASP A 77 -7.14 36.44 3.99
N GLY A 78 -6.54 35.80 5.00
CA GLY A 78 -5.89 34.50 4.90
C GLY A 78 -4.48 34.55 4.33
N SER A 79 -3.85 35.72 4.22
CA SER A 79 -2.46 35.84 3.77
C SER A 79 -1.49 35.23 4.78
N ASP A 80 -1.64 35.59 6.05
CA ASP A 80 -0.77 35.16 7.14
C ASP A 80 -1.55 34.60 8.34
N ARG A 81 -0.90 33.71 9.08
CA ARG A 81 -1.47 33.10 10.30
C ARG A 81 -1.46 34.06 11.49
N THR A 82 -0.61 35.09 11.42
CA THR A 82 -0.52 36.17 12.40
C THR A 82 -1.16 37.43 11.84
N VAL A 83 -2.13 37.99 12.55
CA VAL A 83 -2.83 39.21 12.15
C VAL A 83 -2.73 40.27 13.25
N GLU A 84 -2.38 41.49 12.88
CA GLU A 84 -2.32 42.61 13.81
C GLU A 84 -3.70 43.25 13.99
N CYS A 85 -4.10 43.52 15.23
CA CYS A 85 -5.35 44.21 15.50
C CYS A 85 -5.24 45.71 15.21
N ALA A 86 -6.01 46.22 14.25
CA ALA A 86 -6.03 47.64 13.90
C ALA A 86 -6.42 48.59 15.06
N PHE A 87 -7.05 48.08 16.13
CA PHE A 87 -7.50 48.89 17.26
C PHE A 87 -6.46 49.01 18.39
N CYS A 88 -5.73 47.92 18.69
CA CYS A 88 -4.79 47.88 19.82
C CYS A 88 -3.37 47.43 19.46
N ALA A 89 -3.06 47.27 18.16
CA ALA A 89 -1.78 46.82 17.62
C ALA A 89 -1.27 45.46 18.16
N THR A 90 -2.13 44.69 18.85
CA THR A 90 -1.75 43.38 19.35
C THR A 90 -1.73 42.37 18.19
N THR A 91 -0.63 41.63 18.06
CA THR A 91 -0.53 40.50 17.12
C THR A 91 -1.31 39.30 17.65
N ASN A 92 -2.27 38.82 16.86
CA ASN A 92 -3.09 37.66 17.17
C ASN A 92 -2.67 36.49 16.29
N ILE A 93 -2.54 35.29 16.87
CA ILE A 93 -2.32 34.06 16.11
C ILE A 93 -3.69 33.44 15.84
N LEU A 94 -3.98 33.16 14.57
CA LEU A 94 -5.23 32.52 14.17
C LEU A 94 -5.26 31.06 14.66
N PRO A 95 -6.36 30.62 15.31
CA PRO A 95 -6.58 29.21 15.62
C PRO A 95 -6.62 28.33 14.36
N ASP A 96 -6.23 27.06 14.49
CA ASP A 96 -6.16 26.12 13.34
C ASP A 96 -7.49 25.97 12.60
N HIS A 97 -8.63 26.01 13.31
CA HIS A 97 -9.95 25.89 12.68
C HIS A 97 -10.28 27.10 11.78
N ILE A 98 -9.78 28.30 12.10
CA ILE A 98 -9.93 29.49 11.25
C ILE A 98 -8.90 29.42 10.13
N TRP A 99 -7.65 29.09 10.46
CA TRP A 99 -6.57 29.00 9.49
C TRP A 99 -6.86 27.99 8.38
N SER A 100 -7.41 26.82 8.72
CA SER A 100 -7.78 25.77 7.77
C SER A 100 -8.93 26.14 6.83
N VAL A 101 -9.72 27.18 7.13
CA VAL A 101 -10.73 27.71 6.19
C VAL A 101 -10.04 28.42 5.03
N PHE A 102 -8.95 29.15 5.30
CA PHE A 102 -8.14 29.85 4.30
C PHE A 102 -7.12 28.92 3.63
N HIS A 103 -6.57 27.98 4.40
CA HIS A 103 -5.54 27.03 3.99
C HIS A 103 -6.02 25.60 4.26
N PRO A 104 -7.01 25.12 3.50
CA PRO A 104 -7.47 23.75 3.65
C PRO A 104 -6.27 22.82 3.46
N PRO A 105 -6.05 21.85 4.37
CA PRO A 105 -4.94 20.93 4.25
C PRO A 105 -5.00 20.27 2.88
N SER A 106 -3.86 20.21 2.20
CA SER A 106 -3.76 19.56 0.90
C SER A 106 -4.12 18.09 1.03
N VAL A 107 -5.37 17.76 0.68
CA VAL A 107 -5.85 16.37 0.69
C VAL A 107 -5.14 15.64 -0.44
N LYS A 108 -4.52 14.49 -0.13
CA LYS A 108 -3.96 13.60 -1.15
C LYS A 108 -5.10 13.16 -2.07
N LYS A 109 -5.13 13.68 -3.29
CA LYS A 109 -6.09 13.27 -4.31
C LYS A 109 -5.52 12.12 -5.11
N ARG A 110 -6.38 11.16 -5.46
CA ARG A 110 -5.99 10.14 -6.43
C ARG A 110 -5.85 10.80 -7.79
N TRP A 111 -4.85 10.35 -8.52
CA TRP A 111 -4.61 10.73 -9.89
C TRP A 111 -4.33 9.46 -10.69
N TRP A 112 -4.73 9.48 -11.94
CA TRP A 112 -4.52 8.39 -12.88
C TRP A 112 -3.79 8.91 -14.09
N ILE A 113 -2.86 8.10 -14.62
CA ILE A 113 -2.21 8.36 -15.90
C ILE A 113 -3.03 7.67 -16.98
N VAL A 114 -3.35 8.39 -18.03
CA VAL A 114 -3.92 7.82 -19.25
C VAL A 114 -2.77 7.56 -20.20
N SER A 115 -2.57 6.29 -20.57
CA SER A 115 -1.62 5.92 -21.60
C SER A 115 -2.33 5.29 -22.79
N ARG A 116 -2.00 5.77 -24.00
CA ARG A 116 -2.32 5.07 -25.23
C ARG A 116 -1.38 3.88 -25.33
N LEU A 117 -1.89 2.71 -25.02
CA LEU A 117 -1.25 1.47 -25.41
C LEU A 117 -1.52 1.31 -26.91
N THR A 118 -0.66 1.91 -27.74
CA THR A 118 -0.54 1.44 -29.11
C THR A 118 -0.05 0.01 -29.01
N MET A 119 -0.96 -0.95 -29.18
CA MET A 119 -0.55 -2.32 -29.46
C MET A 119 0.18 -2.25 -30.79
N ASP A 120 1.50 -2.09 -30.72
CA ASP A 120 2.36 -2.38 -31.85
C ASP A 120 2.27 -3.89 -32.04
N PRO A 121 1.62 -4.40 -33.11
CA PRO A 121 1.48 -5.83 -33.32
C PRO A 121 2.83 -6.55 -33.45
N ARG A 122 3.95 -5.81 -33.55
CA ARG A 122 5.30 -6.37 -33.54
C ARG A 122 5.90 -6.53 -32.13
N ARG A 123 5.28 -5.98 -31.07
CA ARG A 123 5.77 -6.12 -29.69
C ARG A 123 5.33 -7.39 -29.00
N ASP A 124 4.26 -8.05 -29.46
CA ASP A 124 3.72 -9.26 -28.82
C ASP A 124 4.63 -10.50 -28.96
N LEU A 125 5.69 -10.44 -29.76
CA LEU A 125 6.62 -11.55 -29.96
C LEU A 125 7.97 -11.40 -29.26
N ARG A 126 8.26 -10.25 -28.62
CA ARG A 126 9.39 -10.19 -27.70
C ARG A 126 8.86 -10.41 -26.30
N PRO A 127 9.21 -11.53 -25.62
CA PRO A 127 8.98 -11.59 -24.18
C PRO A 127 9.55 -10.31 -23.60
N LEU A 128 8.69 -9.54 -22.91
CA LEU A 128 9.14 -8.38 -22.16
C LEU A 128 10.39 -8.84 -21.43
N PRO A 129 11.54 -8.16 -21.57
CA PRO A 129 12.67 -8.48 -20.74
C PRO A 129 12.16 -8.24 -19.32
N GLN A 130 11.78 -9.31 -18.64
CA GLN A 130 11.74 -9.36 -17.20
C GLN A 130 13.15 -8.91 -16.86
N LYS A 131 13.33 -7.66 -16.49
CA LYS A 131 14.62 -7.13 -16.09
C LYS A 131 14.73 -7.43 -14.60
N PRO A 132 15.32 -8.55 -14.17
CA PRO A 132 15.88 -8.64 -12.82
C PRO A 132 17.18 -7.83 -12.71
N LEU A 133 17.51 -6.96 -13.68
CA LEU A 133 18.79 -6.25 -13.70
C LEU A 133 18.99 -5.38 -12.44
N PHE A 134 17.92 -4.79 -11.91
CA PHE A 134 17.98 -4.03 -10.65
C PHE A 134 18.05 -4.94 -9.42
N LYS A 135 17.45 -6.14 -9.47
CA LYS A 135 17.41 -7.07 -8.35
C LYS A 135 18.76 -7.76 -8.15
N GLU A 136 19.43 -8.10 -9.24
CA GLU A 136 20.73 -8.77 -9.20
C GLU A 136 21.87 -7.80 -8.84
N PHE A 137 21.81 -6.55 -9.32
CA PHE A 137 22.80 -5.53 -8.97
C PHE A 137 22.70 -5.12 -7.49
N HIS A 138 21.48 -4.95 -6.96
CA HIS A 138 21.31 -4.61 -5.54
C HIS A 138 21.79 -5.73 -4.61
N ASP A 139 21.54 -7.00 -4.94
CA ASP A 139 21.89 -8.10 -4.03
C ASP A 139 23.42 -8.33 -3.97
N LYS A 140 24.13 -8.20 -5.10
CA LYS A 140 25.59 -8.29 -5.12
C LYS A 140 26.26 -7.10 -4.42
N THR A 141 25.83 -5.87 -4.72
CA THR A 141 26.43 -4.67 -4.11
C THR A 141 26.15 -4.60 -2.60
N LEU A 142 24.95 -4.98 -2.14
CA LEU A 142 24.63 -4.98 -0.71
C LEU A 142 25.46 -6.03 0.05
N LYS A 143 25.65 -7.23 -0.52
CA LYS A 143 26.51 -8.26 0.08
C LYS A 143 27.95 -7.79 0.20
N THR A 144 28.51 -7.18 -0.84
CA THR A 144 29.88 -6.66 -0.80
C THR A 144 30.03 -5.54 0.24
N VAL A 145 29.12 -4.57 0.26
CA VAL A 145 29.16 -3.48 1.25
C VAL A 145 29.05 -4.00 2.68
N MET A 146 28.18 -4.99 2.92
CA MET A 146 28.04 -5.58 4.26
C MET A 146 29.28 -6.36 4.69
N VAL A 147 29.91 -7.12 3.80
CA VAL A 147 31.14 -7.86 4.12
C VAL A 147 32.29 -6.87 4.38
N SER A 148 32.44 -5.84 3.56
CA SER A 148 33.46 -4.80 3.76
C SER A 148 33.27 -4.06 5.09
N LEU A 149 32.03 -3.71 5.44
CA LEU A 149 31.71 -3.04 6.70
C LEU A 149 32.03 -3.93 7.91
N PHE A 150 31.73 -5.24 7.83
CA PHE A 150 32.03 -6.20 8.89
C PHE A 150 33.54 -6.36 9.13
N ILE A 151 34.34 -6.43 8.04
CA ILE A 151 35.81 -6.49 8.13
C ILE A 151 36.36 -5.20 8.74
N LEU A 152 35.91 -4.04 8.27
CA LEU A 152 36.33 -2.74 8.80
C LEU A 152 36.02 -2.59 10.29
N LEU A 153 34.82 -2.97 10.73
CA LEU A 153 34.44 -2.97 12.14
C LEU A 153 35.28 -3.94 12.97
N THR A 154 35.62 -5.12 12.43
CA THR A 154 36.46 -6.09 13.15
C THR A 154 37.87 -5.54 13.33
N VAL A 155 38.48 -5.02 12.26
CA VAL A 155 39.85 -4.46 12.29
C VAL A 155 39.93 -3.24 13.20
N ALA A 156 38.95 -2.32 13.10
CA ALA A 156 38.91 -1.10 13.91
C ALA A 156 38.77 -1.38 15.41
N ASN A 157 38.21 -2.53 15.80
CA ASN A 157 38.02 -2.89 17.21
C ASN A 157 39.12 -3.81 17.76
N VAL A 158 39.64 -4.74 16.96
CA VAL A 158 40.69 -5.68 17.42
C VAL A 158 42.03 -4.96 17.60
N ILE A 159 42.38 -4.02 16.71
CA ILE A 159 43.67 -3.32 16.78
C ILE A 159 43.81 -2.53 18.10
N PRO A 160 42.84 -1.70 18.53
CA PRO A 160 42.93 -1.00 19.80
C PRO A 160 42.98 -1.92 21.02
N ILE A 161 42.29 -3.05 21.00
CA ILE A 161 42.33 -4.03 22.10
C ILE A 161 43.73 -4.65 22.19
N MET A 162 44.30 -5.09 21.06
CA MET A 162 45.65 -5.67 21.03
C MET A 162 46.72 -4.64 21.42
N LEU A 163 46.59 -3.39 20.95
CA LEU A 163 47.48 -2.29 21.32
C LEU A 163 47.34 -1.95 22.81
N GLY A 164 46.11 -1.91 23.32
CA GLY A 164 45.81 -1.70 24.73
C GLY A 164 46.42 -2.79 25.61
N MET A 165 46.30 -4.07 25.24
CA MET A 165 46.95 -5.18 25.94
C MET A 165 48.47 -5.07 25.93
N PHE A 166 49.07 -4.64 24.83
CA PHE A 166 50.52 -4.46 24.72
C PHE A 166 51.03 -3.30 25.60
N ILE A 167 50.31 -2.17 25.59
CA ILE A 167 50.60 -1.03 26.47
C ILE A 167 50.44 -1.45 27.93
N PHE A 168 49.34 -2.15 28.26
CA PHE A 168 49.04 -2.64 29.62
C PHE A 168 50.16 -3.52 30.19
N HIS A 169 50.72 -4.43 29.37
CA HIS A 169 51.84 -5.27 29.77
C HIS A 169 53.10 -4.44 30.09
N LYS A 170 53.28 -3.27 29.47
CA LYS A 170 54.44 -2.40 29.65
C LYS A 170 54.28 -1.41 30.81
N THR A 171 53.07 -0.96 31.11
CA THR A 171 52.85 0.19 32.02
C THR A 171 52.34 -0.18 33.41
N GLY A 172 51.91 -1.43 33.66
CA GLY A 172 51.46 -1.85 35.00
C GLY A 172 50.22 -1.09 35.49
N CYS A 173 49.25 -0.87 34.59
CA CYS A 173 48.07 -0.06 34.87
C CYS A 173 47.10 -0.66 35.91
N SER A 174 46.31 0.23 36.50
CA SER A 174 45.36 -0.07 37.58
C SER A 174 44.10 -0.81 37.12
N PHE A 175 43.49 -1.57 38.03
CA PHE A 175 42.29 -2.39 37.82
C PHE A 175 41.10 -1.67 37.14
N MET A 176 40.96 -0.34 37.34
CA MET A 176 39.84 0.43 36.76
C MET A 176 39.89 0.51 35.22
N GLU A 177 41.07 0.51 34.61
CA GLU A 177 41.19 0.51 33.15
C GLU A 177 40.79 -0.84 32.54
N MET A 178 41.06 -1.94 33.25
CA MET A 178 40.62 -3.27 32.84
C MET A 178 39.10 -3.38 32.85
N VAL A 179 38.46 -2.82 33.87
CA VAL A 179 36.99 -2.79 33.98
C VAL A 179 36.37 -2.02 32.80
N LEU A 180 36.93 -0.87 32.42
CA LEU A 180 36.45 -0.09 31.26
C LEU A 180 36.61 -0.84 29.93
N MET A 181 37.71 -1.59 29.73
CA MET A 181 37.84 -2.44 28.54
C MET A 181 36.78 -3.55 28.50
N ILE A 182 36.49 -4.18 29.63
CA ILE A 182 35.48 -5.25 29.71
C ILE A 182 34.09 -4.69 29.41
N PHE A 183 33.72 -3.53 29.95
CA PHE A 183 32.44 -2.89 29.64
C PHE A 183 32.31 -2.51 28.17
N SER A 184 33.38 -2.00 27.56
CA SER A 184 33.42 -1.72 26.12
C SER A 184 33.16 -3.01 25.32
N LEU A 185 33.86 -4.09 25.64
CA LEU A 185 33.69 -5.39 24.97
C LEU A 185 32.25 -5.93 25.09
N ILE A 186 31.64 -5.85 26.28
CA ILE A 186 30.26 -6.29 26.51
C ILE A 186 29.26 -5.45 25.69
N PHE A 187 29.44 -4.13 25.66
CA PHE A 187 28.60 -3.24 24.86
C PHE A 187 28.68 -3.59 23.38
N PHE A 188 29.87 -3.88 22.86
CA PHE A 188 30.06 -4.27 21.46
C PHE A 188 29.43 -5.62 21.13
N ILE A 189 29.59 -6.64 21.98
CA ILE A 189 28.94 -7.95 21.80
C ILE A 189 27.42 -7.79 21.77
N SER A 190 26.87 -6.95 22.64
CA SER A 190 25.43 -6.66 22.69
C SER A 190 24.93 -5.98 21.42
N ALA A 191 25.67 -4.98 20.91
CA ALA A 191 25.33 -4.30 19.66
C ALA A 191 25.39 -5.25 18.44
N ALA A 192 26.42 -6.10 18.37
CA ALA A 192 26.55 -7.10 17.31
C ALA A 192 25.40 -8.13 17.35
N PHE A 193 24.99 -8.55 18.54
CA PHE A 193 23.85 -9.46 18.71
C PHE A 193 22.53 -8.80 18.25
N ALA A 194 22.29 -7.53 18.61
CA ALA A 194 21.10 -6.79 18.18
C ALA A 194 21.05 -6.58 16.64
N LEU A 195 22.19 -6.34 15.99
CA LEU A 195 22.28 -6.27 14.54
C LEU A 195 21.98 -7.64 13.89
N ARG A 196 22.50 -8.72 14.46
CA ARG A 196 22.28 -10.09 13.96
C ARG A 196 20.81 -10.49 14.05
N THR A 197 20.13 -10.22 15.16
CA THR A 197 18.70 -10.57 15.32
C THR A 197 17.82 -9.81 14.34
N ARG A 198 18.09 -8.51 14.11
CA ARG A 198 17.41 -7.74 13.05
C ARG A 198 17.62 -8.32 11.66
N TYR A 199 18.85 -8.74 11.35
CA TYR A 199 19.16 -9.32 10.04
C TYR A 199 18.43 -10.66 9.82
N LEU A 200 18.37 -11.52 10.84
CA LEU A 200 17.65 -12.79 10.77
C LEU A 200 16.14 -12.59 10.58
N GLY A 201 15.54 -11.62 11.26
CA GLY A 201 14.12 -11.27 11.07
C GLY A 201 13.80 -10.84 9.62
N VAL A 202 14.70 -10.10 8.97
CA VAL A 202 14.54 -9.71 7.55
C VAL A 202 14.64 -10.92 6.61
N LYS A 203 15.50 -11.91 6.93
CA LYS A 203 15.61 -13.14 6.14
C LYS A 203 14.34 -13.99 6.21
N GLU A 204 13.81 -14.21 7.40
CA GLU A 204 12.57 -14.98 7.58
C GLU A 204 11.38 -14.30 6.91
N TRP A 205 11.28 -12.98 7.01
CA TRP A 205 10.25 -12.21 6.34
C TRP A 205 10.33 -12.36 4.81
N LYS A 206 11.53 -12.26 4.22
CA LYS A 206 11.73 -12.46 2.77
C LYS A 206 11.43 -13.89 2.30
N ALA A 207 11.74 -14.90 3.12
CA ALA A 207 11.44 -16.29 2.80
C ALA A 207 9.92 -16.53 2.72
N LYS A 208 9.16 -16.02 3.70
CA LYS A 208 7.69 -16.10 3.70
C LYS A 208 7.07 -15.36 2.52
N GLU A 209 7.63 -14.22 2.13
CA GLU A 209 7.12 -13.46 0.98
C GLU A 209 7.38 -14.18 -0.35
N MET A 210 8.57 -14.78 -0.52
CA MET A 210 8.85 -15.61 -1.70
C MET A 210 7.96 -16.86 -1.78
N GLU A 211 7.65 -17.48 -0.64
CA GLU A 211 6.72 -18.61 -0.58
C GLU A 211 5.29 -18.18 -0.98
N ARG A 212 4.81 -17.04 -0.50
CA ARG A 212 3.52 -16.46 -0.93
C ARG A 212 3.48 -16.17 -2.43
N GLN A 213 4.58 -15.66 -2.97
CA GLN A 213 4.68 -15.35 -4.39
C GLN A 213 4.73 -16.62 -5.24
N LYS A 214 5.48 -17.65 -4.81
CA LYS A 214 5.51 -18.95 -5.49
C LYS A 214 4.12 -19.61 -5.50
N ILE A 215 3.40 -19.56 -4.38
CA ILE A 215 2.00 -20.03 -4.33
C ILE A 215 1.15 -19.27 -5.35
N ALA A 216 1.24 -17.93 -5.40
CA ALA A 216 0.48 -17.13 -6.37
C ALA A 216 0.81 -17.48 -7.83
N ASP A 217 2.08 -17.75 -8.13
CA ASP A 217 2.53 -18.11 -9.48
C ASP A 217 2.09 -19.55 -9.86
N ASP A 218 2.23 -20.53 -8.96
CA ASP A 218 1.76 -21.91 -9.18
C ASP A 218 0.23 -21.97 -9.42
N TYR A 219 -0.56 -21.14 -8.73
CA TYR A 219 -2.01 -21.02 -8.97
C TYR A 219 -2.37 -20.33 -10.30
N ASN A 220 -1.46 -19.53 -10.87
CA ASN A 220 -1.68 -18.84 -12.13
C ASN A 220 -1.39 -19.74 -13.34
N GLU A 221 -0.48 -20.71 -13.21
CA GLU A 221 -0.15 -21.66 -14.29
C GLU A 221 -1.09 -22.88 -14.36
N SER A 222 -1.74 -23.26 -13.25
CA SER A 222 -2.46 -24.54 -13.15
C SER A 222 -3.98 -24.47 -13.34
N LEU A 223 -4.60 -23.29 -13.43
CA LEU A 223 -6.05 -23.18 -13.60
C LEU A 223 -6.49 -23.10 -15.08
N VAL A 224 -6.14 -24.10 -15.87
CA VAL A 224 -6.78 -24.35 -17.18
C VAL A 224 -7.90 -25.37 -16.96
N LEU A 225 -9.14 -24.88 -16.81
CA LEU A 225 -10.31 -25.74 -16.64
C LEU A 225 -10.69 -26.37 -18.00
N TYR A 226 -10.38 -27.65 -18.20
CA TYR A 226 -10.84 -28.40 -19.36
C TYR A 226 -12.29 -28.86 -19.17
N LEU A 227 -13.21 -28.31 -19.95
CA LEU A 227 -14.59 -28.78 -20.02
C LEU A 227 -14.67 -30.02 -20.94
N PRO A 228 -15.21 -31.16 -20.47
CA PRO A 228 -15.05 -32.45 -21.15
C PRO A 228 -15.80 -32.61 -22.49
N GLU A 229 -16.55 -31.62 -22.97
CA GLU A 229 -17.30 -31.75 -24.24
C GLU A 229 -17.22 -30.54 -25.18
N ASN A 230 -16.50 -29.47 -24.83
CA ASN A 230 -16.14 -28.38 -25.76
C ASN A 230 -14.85 -27.72 -25.25
N GLU A 231 -13.85 -27.58 -26.11
CA GLU A 231 -12.54 -26.96 -25.83
C GLU A 231 -12.66 -25.45 -25.53
N VAL A 232 -13.29 -25.08 -24.43
CA VAL A 232 -13.42 -23.67 -24.04
C VAL A 232 -12.34 -23.34 -23.03
N GLU A 233 -11.43 -22.44 -23.39
CA GLU A 233 -10.35 -21.98 -22.51
C GLU A 233 -10.88 -20.91 -21.54
N ALA A 234 -10.90 -21.25 -20.25
CA ALA A 234 -11.16 -20.28 -19.17
C ALA A 234 -9.82 -19.76 -18.64
N LYS A 235 -9.60 -18.45 -18.76
CA LYS A 235 -8.37 -17.80 -18.30
C LYS A 235 -8.63 -16.92 -17.09
N VAL A 236 -7.86 -17.13 -16.03
CA VAL A 236 -7.84 -16.24 -14.86
C VAL A 236 -7.15 -14.93 -15.25
N ILE A 237 -7.85 -13.80 -15.09
CA ILE A 237 -7.30 -12.48 -15.43
C ILE A 237 -6.61 -11.83 -14.24
N SER A 238 -7.19 -11.97 -13.04
CA SER A 238 -6.65 -11.35 -11.84
C SER A 238 -7.20 -11.99 -10.56
N ILE A 239 -6.36 -12.06 -9.54
CA ILE A 239 -6.74 -12.42 -8.17
C ILE A 239 -6.61 -11.17 -7.31
N SER A 240 -7.68 -10.79 -6.61
CA SER A 240 -7.68 -9.64 -5.69
C SER A 240 -8.37 -10.03 -4.39
N GLY A 241 -7.57 -10.28 -3.34
CA GLY A 241 -8.06 -10.84 -2.09
C GLY A 241 -8.69 -12.22 -2.31
N ASP A 242 -9.92 -12.39 -1.82
CA ASP A 242 -10.67 -13.64 -1.95
C ASP A 242 -11.51 -13.72 -3.24
N VAL A 243 -11.28 -12.86 -4.23
CA VAL A 243 -12.08 -12.84 -5.48
C VAL A 243 -11.18 -13.08 -6.70
N VAL A 244 -11.56 -14.08 -7.50
CA VAL A 244 -10.91 -14.45 -8.76
C VAL A 244 -11.78 -13.95 -9.91
N SER A 245 -11.18 -13.16 -10.80
CA SER A 245 -11.86 -12.72 -12.04
C SER A 245 -11.48 -13.67 -13.17
N VAL A 246 -12.47 -14.34 -13.75
CA VAL A 246 -12.31 -15.34 -14.82
C VAL A 246 -12.97 -14.83 -16.09
N VAL A 247 -12.29 -15.02 -17.23
CA VAL A 247 -12.85 -14.76 -18.55
C VAL A 247 -12.80 -16.02 -19.38
N ILE A 248 -13.95 -16.36 -19.95
CA ILE A 248 -14.13 -17.50 -20.84
C ILE A 248 -14.04 -16.96 -22.27
N ARG A 249 -13.14 -17.53 -23.07
CA ARG A 249 -12.91 -17.11 -24.46
C ARG A 249 -13.33 -18.19 -25.43
N ASP A 250 -13.74 -17.75 -26.62
CA ASP A 250 -14.00 -18.64 -27.75
C ASP A 250 -12.67 -19.14 -28.32
N PRO A 251 -12.41 -20.45 -28.42
CA PRO A 251 -11.18 -20.98 -28.99
C PRO A 251 -10.96 -20.50 -30.43
N ASP A 252 -12.03 -20.37 -31.21
CA ASP A 252 -11.96 -19.93 -32.61
C ASP A 252 -11.79 -18.41 -32.74
N ASN A 253 -12.04 -17.65 -31.67
CA ASN A 253 -11.89 -16.20 -31.64
C ASN A 253 -11.45 -15.69 -30.25
N PRO A 254 -10.15 -15.77 -29.92
CA PRO A 254 -9.62 -15.44 -28.60
C PRO A 254 -9.74 -13.96 -28.23
N LEU A 255 -10.13 -13.09 -29.19
CA LEU A 255 -10.36 -11.67 -28.96
C LEU A 255 -11.79 -11.37 -28.47
N LYS A 256 -12.73 -12.30 -28.60
CA LYS A 256 -14.12 -12.11 -28.20
C LYS A 256 -14.40 -12.86 -26.88
N PRO A 257 -14.55 -12.14 -25.74
CA PRO A 257 -14.94 -12.80 -24.50
C PRO A 257 -16.38 -13.33 -24.62
N LEU A 258 -16.57 -14.62 -24.37
CA LEU A 258 -17.90 -15.24 -24.34
C LEU A 258 -18.62 -14.90 -23.03
N ALA A 259 -17.87 -14.86 -21.93
CA ALA A 259 -18.36 -14.49 -20.61
C ALA A 259 -17.21 -13.98 -19.73
N SER A 260 -17.55 -13.14 -18.75
CA SER A 260 -16.65 -12.72 -17.67
C SER A 260 -17.38 -12.79 -16.34
N GLY A 261 -16.70 -13.21 -15.29
CA GLY A 261 -17.30 -13.38 -13.96
C GLY A 261 -16.29 -13.24 -12.84
N LYS A 262 -16.81 -12.97 -11.64
CA LYS A 262 -16.05 -12.96 -10.40
C LYS A 262 -16.51 -14.13 -9.55
N VAL A 263 -15.57 -14.95 -9.08
CA VAL A 263 -15.85 -16.11 -8.23
C VAL A 263 -15.04 -15.96 -6.94
N SER A 264 -15.65 -16.25 -5.80
CA SER A 264 -14.92 -16.27 -4.53
C SER A 264 -13.94 -17.44 -4.51
N LEU A 265 -12.72 -17.21 -4.03
CA LEU A 265 -11.72 -18.24 -3.73
C LEU A 265 -12.25 -19.26 -2.72
N PHE A 266 -13.12 -18.83 -1.81
CA PHE A 266 -13.80 -19.72 -0.87
C PHE A 266 -14.77 -20.66 -1.59
N ASP A 267 -15.55 -20.15 -2.54
CA ASP A 267 -16.51 -20.94 -3.32
C ASP A 267 -15.79 -21.93 -4.25
N LEU A 268 -14.65 -21.50 -4.85
CA LEU A 268 -13.78 -22.38 -5.63
C LEU A 268 -13.19 -23.50 -4.77
N ARG A 269 -12.73 -23.19 -3.54
CA ARG A 269 -12.21 -24.19 -2.60
C ARG A 269 -13.30 -25.15 -2.12
N GLN A 270 -14.48 -24.66 -1.77
CA GLN A 270 -15.60 -25.52 -1.39
C GLN A 270 -16.04 -26.42 -2.55
N SER A 271 -16.06 -25.90 -3.77
CA SER A 271 -16.41 -26.68 -4.97
C SER A 271 -15.37 -27.75 -5.26
N ALA A 272 -14.07 -27.40 -5.21
CA ALA A 272 -12.98 -28.36 -5.41
C ALA A 272 -12.95 -29.47 -4.33
N MET A 273 -13.27 -29.14 -3.08
CA MET A 273 -13.40 -30.15 -2.01
C MET A 273 -14.65 -31.03 -2.17
N GLN A 274 -15.74 -30.52 -2.75
CA GLN A 274 -16.94 -31.32 -3.04
C GLN A 274 -16.78 -32.21 -4.29
N GLU A 275 -15.94 -31.80 -5.23
CA GLU A 275 -15.66 -32.53 -6.49
C GLU A 275 -14.90 -33.85 -6.25
N GLU A 276 -14.19 -33.96 -5.13
CA GLU A 276 -13.48 -35.17 -4.71
C GLU A 276 -14.42 -36.27 -4.17
N GLU A 277 -15.67 -35.93 -3.78
CA GLU A 277 -16.63 -36.90 -3.24
C GLU A 277 -17.83 -37.22 -4.15
N ARG A 278 -18.26 -36.35 -5.07
CA ARG A 278 -19.31 -36.66 -6.07
C ARG A 278 -19.15 -35.85 -7.35
N ARG A 279 -19.39 -36.49 -8.49
CA ARG A 279 -19.41 -35.85 -9.82
C ARG A 279 -20.39 -34.66 -9.88
N VAL A 280 -19.81 -33.45 -9.88
CA VAL A 280 -20.21 -32.14 -10.47
C VAL A 280 -21.33 -31.33 -9.77
N PRO A 281 -21.13 -29.99 -9.63
CA PRO A 281 -22.06 -29.07 -10.30
C PRO A 281 -21.44 -27.77 -10.88
N ILE A 282 -20.19 -27.71 -11.37
CA ILE A 282 -19.79 -26.60 -12.28
C ILE A 282 -20.58 -26.69 -13.61
N GLY A 283 -20.93 -27.90 -14.04
CA GLY A 283 -21.77 -28.13 -15.22
C GLY A 283 -23.16 -27.50 -15.14
N THR A 284 -23.71 -27.28 -13.94
CA THR A 284 -25.10 -26.80 -13.78
C THR A 284 -25.24 -25.31 -14.09
N LEU A 285 -24.25 -24.49 -13.73
CA LEU A 285 -24.23 -23.06 -14.05
C LEU A 285 -23.98 -22.82 -15.55
N LEU A 286 -23.13 -23.64 -16.18
CA LEU A 286 -22.83 -23.56 -17.61
C LEU A 286 -23.97 -24.11 -18.48
N ARG A 287 -24.69 -25.15 -18.03
CA ARG A 287 -25.86 -25.70 -18.72
C ARG A 287 -27.04 -24.73 -18.69
N ALA A 288 -27.28 -24.05 -17.57
CA ALA A 288 -28.28 -22.99 -17.46
C ALA A 288 -27.99 -21.79 -18.39
N TRP A 289 -26.72 -21.46 -18.62
CA TRP A 289 -26.32 -20.44 -19.59
C TRP A 289 -26.47 -20.94 -21.04
N TYR A 290 -26.09 -22.19 -21.32
CA TYR A 290 -26.20 -22.83 -22.65
C TYR A 290 -27.65 -22.94 -23.12
N ASP A 291 -28.57 -23.38 -22.25
CA ASP A 291 -29.99 -23.54 -22.57
C ASP A 291 -30.69 -22.19 -22.82
N ARG A 292 -30.24 -21.11 -22.15
CA ARG A 292 -30.72 -19.75 -22.38
C ARG A 292 -30.40 -19.22 -23.78
N LYS A 293 -29.30 -19.67 -24.39
CA LYS A 293 -28.88 -19.24 -25.73
C LYS A 293 -29.58 -19.97 -26.87
N ARG A 294 -30.14 -21.16 -26.63
CA ARG A 294 -30.88 -21.95 -27.64
C ARG A 294 -32.38 -21.66 -27.72
N GLY A 295 -32.89 -20.72 -26.91
CA GLY A 295 -34.31 -20.35 -26.95
C GLY A 295 -35.25 -21.46 -26.51
N VAL A 296 -34.77 -22.43 -25.71
CA VAL A 296 -35.63 -23.43 -25.10
C VAL A 296 -36.39 -22.74 -23.97
N GLY A 297 -37.70 -22.56 -24.16
CA GLY A 297 -38.55 -21.84 -23.22
C GLY A 297 -38.61 -22.54 -21.86
N PHE A 298 -37.86 -22.01 -20.90
CA PHE A 298 -38.07 -22.29 -19.49
C PHE A 298 -38.71 -21.06 -18.84
N ALA A 299 -39.85 -21.27 -18.19
CA ALA A 299 -40.54 -20.25 -17.42
C ALA A 299 -39.58 -19.64 -16.37
N SER A 300 -39.71 -18.34 -16.14
CA SER A 300 -38.82 -17.58 -15.26
C SER A 300 -38.80 -18.14 -13.85
N THR A 301 -37.75 -18.89 -13.52
CA THR A 301 -37.43 -19.22 -12.13
C THR A 301 -36.22 -18.41 -11.73
N THR A 302 -36.46 -17.34 -10.98
CA THR A 302 -35.43 -16.62 -10.24
C THR A 302 -34.79 -17.61 -9.26
N ILE A 303 -33.55 -18.03 -9.51
CA ILE A 303 -32.76 -18.78 -8.52
C ILE A 303 -32.36 -17.80 -7.42
N SER A 304 -33.26 -17.62 -6.47
CA SER A 304 -32.93 -17.15 -5.13
C SER A 304 -32.53 -18.38 -4.35
N VAL A 305 -31.28 -18.44 -3.87
CA VAL A 305 -30.83 -19.45 -2.92
C VAL A 305 -31.61 -19.23 -1.62
N LEU A 306 -32.73 -19.94 -1.47
CA LEU A 306 -33.50 -19.99 -0.22
C LEU A 306 -32.81 -20.96 0.74
N ARG A 307 -32.26 -20.38 1.81
CA ARG A 307 -31.89 -21.03 3.05
C ARG A 307 -33.17 -21.52 3.73
N GLN A 308 -33.44 -22.82 3.67
CA GLN A 308 -34.54 -23.43 4.42
C GLN A 308 -34.04 -23.73 5.85
N VAL A 309 -34.36 -22.86 6.80
CA VAL A 309 -34.33 -23.17 8.24
C VAL A 309 -35.73 -22.87 8.78
N GLY A 310 -36.35 -23.88 9.39
CA GLY A 310 -37.74 -23.86 9.83
C GLY A 310 -38.04 -22.77 10.86
N HIS A 311 -39.22 -22.16 10.70
CA HIS A 311 -39.83 -21.27 11.68
C HIS A 311 -40.36 -22.05 12.88
N LYS A 312 -39.97 -21.66 14.10
CA LYS A 312 -40.89 -21.47 15.23
C LYS A 312 -40.40 -20.32 16.12
N GLY A 313 -41.18 -19.24 16.12
CA GLY A 313 -41.36 -18.24 17.18
C GLY A 313 -40.15 -17.44 17.67
N LEU A 314 -40.17 -16.12 17.48
CA LEU A 314 -40.30 -15.18 18.59
C LEU A 314 -40.43 -13.73 18.10
N ALA A 315 -40.99 -12.94 19.00
CA ALA A 315 -41.42 -11.55 18.87
C ALA A 315 -40.33 -10.55 18.45
N ALA A 316 -40.82 -9.45 17.88
CA ALA A 316 -40.08 -8.23 17.57
C ALA A 316 -39.25 -7.72 18.77
N ARG A 317 -38.00 -7.36 18.50
CA ARG A 317 -37.22 -6.44 19.33
C ARG A 317 -36.62 -5.32 18.47
N THR A 318 -36.75 -4.13 19.02
CA THR A 318 -36.35 -2.82 18.54
C THR A 318 -34.84 -2.63 18.52
N LYS A 319 -34.42 -1.63 17.75
CA LYS A 319 -33.07 -1.33 17.26
C LYS A 319 -32.25 -0.47 18.24
N GLU A 320 -32.20 -0.87 19.50
CA GLU A 320 -31.33 -0.28 20.53
C GLU A 320 -30.54 -1.43 21.16
N ASP A 321 -29.23 -1.25 21.31
CA ASP A 321 -28.21 -2.20 21.83
C ASP A 321 -27.24 -2.76 20.78
N LEU A 322 -26.32 -1.91 20.32
CA LEU A 322 -24.99 -2.33 19.89
C LEU A 322 -23.96 -1.52 20.70
N PRO A 323 -23.07 -2.16 21.47
CA PRO A 323 -22.07 -1.45 22.26
C PRO A 323 -21.00 -0.82 21.36
N ALA A 324 -20.56 0.38 21.75
CA ALA A 324 -19.51 1.14 21.08
C ALA A 324 -18.20 0.34 21.01
N VAL A 325 -17.69 0.14 19.79
CA VAL A 325 -16.34 -0.38 19.54
C VAL A 325 -15.37 0.78 19.64
N ASN A 326 -14.60 0.84 20.73
CA ASN A 326 -13.51 1.81 20.88
C ASN A 326 -12.35 1.45 19.93
N PRO A 327 -11.75 2.43 19.24
CA PRO A 327 -10.56 2.20 18.43
C PRO A 327 -9.35 1.87 19.32
N PRO A 328 -8.41 1.02 18.83
CA PRO A 328 -7.25 0.62 19.62
C PRO A 328 -6.34 1.82 19.87
N THR A 329 -6.11 2.11 21.15
CA THR A 329 -5.07 3.02 21.62
C THR A 329 -3.70 2.46 21.22
N ALA A 330 -2.91 3.27 20.51
CA ALA A 330 -1.55 2.93 20.12
C ALA A 330 -0.64 2.93 21.36
N GLU A 331 -0.54 1.79 22.03
CA GLU A 331 0.46 1.57 23.06
C GLU A 331 1.84 1.41 22.41
N LEU A 332 2.79 2.27 22.82
CA LEU A 332 4.20 2.09 22.47
C LEU A 332 4.65 0.71 22.98
N PRO A 333 5.32 -0.12 22.15
CA PRO A 333 5.74 -1.45 22.59
C PRO A 333 6.67 -1.32 23.79
N ALA A 334 6.34 -2.03 24.87
CA ALA A 334 7.05 -2.03 26.16
C ALA A 334 8.57 -2.25 26.07
N ALA A 335 9.09 -2.71 24.93
CA ALA A 335 10.51 -2.86 24.63
C ALA A 335 11.26 -1.55 24.26
N THR A 336 10.57 -0.43 24.03
CA THR A 336 11.22 0.84 23.63
C THR A 336 11.73 1.68 24.81
N VAL A 337 11.05 1.61 25.94
CA VAL A 337 11.41 2.34 27.17
C VAL A 337 12.81 1.97 27.73
N PRO A 338 13.21 0.69 27.85
CA PRO A 338 14.54 0.35 28.39
C PRO A 338 15.69 0.78 27.46
N MET A 339 15.46 0.88 26.15
CA MET A 339 16.50 1.29 25.21
C MET A 339 16.83 2.78 25.32
N ILE A 340 15.80 3.63 25.48
CA ILE A 340 15.98 5.07 25.69
C ILE A 340 16.69 5.32 27.02
N PHE A 341 16.34 4.57 28.07
CA PHE A 341 16.96 4.69 29.38
C PHE A 341 18.46 4.36 29.36
N MET A 342 18.86 3.30 28.64
CA MET A 342 20.27 2.91 28.47
C MET A 342 21.08 3.96 27.69
N VAL A 343 20.50 4.58 26.67
CA VAL A 343 21.18 5.64 25.89
C VAL A 343 21.39 6.90 26.74
N VAL A 344 20.39 7.30 27.52
CA VAL A 344 20.49 8.46 28.42
C VAL A 344 21.52 8.22 29.52
N LEU A 345 21.55 7.03 30.13
CA LEU A 345 22.57 6.66 31.12
C LEU A 345 23.98 6.66 30.51
N GLY A 346 24.13 6.14 29.29
CA GLY A 346 25.41 6.18 28.57
C GLY A 346 25.90 7.61 28.32
N MET A 347 25.02 8.51 27.88
CA MET A 347 25.37 9.92 27.69
C MET A 347 25.73 10.63 29.01
N LEU A 348 24.98 10.39 30.08
CA LEU A 348 25.27 10.96 31.40
C LEU A 348 26.62 10.48 31.94
N PHE A 349 26.98 9.22 31.71
CA PHE A 349 28.27 8.66 32.11
C PHE A 349 29.44 9.31 31.34
N VAL A 350 29.28 9.53 30.03
CA VAL A 350 30.27 10.25 29.20
C VAL A 350 30.44 11.70 29.65
N LEU A 351 29.33 12.39 29.96
CA LEU A 351 29.40 13.75 30.49
C LEU A 351 30.07 13.80 31.86
N ALA A 352 29.78 12.85 32.75
CA ALA A 352 30.43 12.76 34.05
C ALA A 352 31.94 12.51 33.95
N THR A 353 32.37 11.62 33.04
CA THR A 353 33.80 11.35 32.82
C THR A 353 34.52 12.55 32.19
N LEU A 354 33.89 13.26 31.24
CA LEU A 354 34.45 14.49 30.68
C LEU A 354 34.56 15.62 31.72
N ASN A 355 33.66 15.67 32.70
CA ASN A 355 33.70 16.68 33.77
C ASN A 355 34.73 16.35 34.86
N VAL A 356 35.18 15.09 34.98
CA VAL A 356 36.27 14.68 35.87
C VAL A 356 37.64 14.88 35.21
N LEU A 357 37.70 14.84 33.88
CA LEU A 357 38.90 15.13 33.08
C LEU A 357 39.20 16.63 32.94
N ARG A 358 38.22 17.49 33.24
CA ARG A 358 38.31 18.95 33.18
C ARG A 358 38.56 19.52 34.57
#